data_AF-A0A6J6ND31-F1
#
_entry.id   AF-A0A6J6ND31-F1
#
_cell.length_a   1.000
_cell.length_b   1.000
_cell.length_c   1.000
_cell.angle_alpha   90.00
_cell.angle_beta   90.00
_cell.angle_gamma   90.00
#
_symmetry.space_group_name_H-M   'P 1'
#
loop_
_entity.id
_entity.type
_entity.pdbx_description
1 polymer ?
#
loop_
_entity_poly.entity_id
_entity_poly.type
_entity_poly.pdbx_seq_one_letter_code
_entity_poly.pdbx_strand_id
1 'polypeptide(L)'
;MTAGEHDGGLILDSYLLRSLAVAGWSPSFEVCARCSEPGPHRAFSVQSGGMVCTECRPPGSAAPAPATVVLLGALLSGDWSVADSSEQRHRREASGLIAAFLQWHLERGLRSLPLVDRTISADNVWMGA
;
A
#
# COMPACT_ATOMS: atom_id res chain seq x y z
N MET A 1 -5.81 -23.05 1.46
CA MET A 1 -5.42 -21.82 2.16
C MET A 1 -4.86 -22.23 3.50
N THR A 2 -3.53 -22.35 3.59
CA THR A 2 -2.81 -22.58 4.85
C THR A 2 -2.98 -21.33 5.72
N ALA A 3 -3.66 -21.46 6.85
CA ALA A 3 -3.78 -20.35 7.79
C ALA A 3 -2.39 -20.02 8.36
N GLY A 4 -1.94 -18.77 8.21
CA GLY A 4 -0.80 -18.23 8.94
C GLY A 4 0.56 -18.14 8.22
N GLU A 5 0.61 -18.20 6.89
CA GLU A 5 1.89 -18.01 6.16
C GLU A 5 2.35 -16.55 6.13
N HIS A 6 1.40 -15.61 6.02
CA HIS A 6 1.68 -14.16 6.00
C HIS A 6 0.80 -13.42 7.01
N ASP A 7 1.27 -12.27 7.48
CA ASP A 7 0.52 -11.36 8.34
C ASP A 7 -0.81 -10.94 7.70
N GLY A 8 -1.90 -10.98 8.45
CA GLY A 8 -3.24 -10.69 7.93
C GLY A 8 -3.39 -9.26 7.37
N GLY A 9 -2.67 -8.29 7.94
CA GLY A 9 -2.63 -6.92 7.45
C GLY A 9 -1.94 -6.80 6.09
N LEU A 10 -0.83 -7.52 5.89
CA LEU A 10 -0.14 -7.59 4.60
C LEU A 10 -1.01 -8.24 3.52
N ILE A 11 -1.73 -9.31 3.87
CA ILE A 11 -2.69 -9.97 2.96
C ILE A 11 -3.78 -8.98 2.52
N LEU A 12 -4.38 -8.26 3.47
CA LEU A 12 -5.40 -7.26 3.16
C LEU A 12 -4.87 -6.15 2.25
N ASP A 13 -3.69 -5.61 2.56
CA ASP A 13 -3.10 -4.51 1.78
C ASP A 13 -2.73 -4.94 0.36
N SER A 14 -2.17 -6.15 0.20
CA SER A 14 -1.93 -6.75 -1.13
C SER A 14 -3.24 -6.95 -1.89
N TYR A 15 -4.27 -7.49 -1.23
CA TYR A 15 -5.59 -7.67 -1.83
C TYR A 15 -6.15 -6.35 -2.34
N LEU A 16 -6.17 -5.29 -1.52
CA LEU A 16 -6.70 -3.99 -1.90
C LEU A 16 -5.94 -3.37 -3.08
N LEU A 17 -4.60 -3.39 -3.04
CA LEU A 17 -3.77 -2.88 -4.15
C LEU A 17 -4.01 -3.63 -5.45
N ARG A 18 -4.06 -4.96 -5.40
CA ARG A 18 -4.25 -5.79 -6.58
C ARG A 18 -5.68 -5.69 -7.11
N SER A 19 -6.68 -5.56 -6.24
CA SER A 19 -8.06 -5.26 -6.66
C SER A 19 -8.16 -3.92 -7.38
N LEU A 20 -7.49 -2.87 -6.88
CA LEU A 20 -7.41 -1.58 -7.56
C LEU A 20 -6.74 -1.71 -8.94
N ALA A 21 -5.63 -2.44 -9.03
CA ALA A 21 -4.94 -2.67 -10.30
C ALA A 21 -5.82 -3.43 -11.31
N VAL A 22 -6.51 -4.49 -10.87
CA VAL A 22 -7.48 -5.24 -11.70
C VAL A 22 -8.64 -4.35 -12.17
N ALA A 23 -9.07 -3.39 -11.34
CA ALA A 23 -10.09 -2.41 -11.69
C ALA A 23 -9.60 -1.31 -12.65
N GLY A 24 -8.32 -1.32 -13.05
CA GLY A 24 -7.73 -0.32 -13.95
C GLY A 24 -7.08 0.87 -13.25
N TRP A 25 -6.94 0.84 -11.93
CA TRP A 25 -6.35 1.91 -11.11
C TRP A 25 -5.03 1.47 -10.49
N SER A 26 -4.14 0.85 -11.27
CA SER A 26 -2.84 0.42 -10.75
C SER A 26 -1.97 1.62 -10.38
N PRO A 27 -1.51 1.74 -9.12
CA PRO A 27 -0.57 2.80 -8.76
C PRO A 27 0.80 2.55 -9.37
N SER A 28 1.49 3.63 -9.78
CA SER A 28 2.90 3.57 -10.21
C SER A 28 3.85 3.78 -9.03
N PHE A 29 4.86 2.92 -8.89
CA PHE A 29 5.88 3.04 -7.84
C PHE A 29 7.30 3.27 -8.37
N GLU A 30 7.59 2.86 -9.61
CA GLU A 30 8.95 2.89 -10.19
C GLU A 30 9.19 4.10 -11.09
N VAL A 31 8.16 4.52 -11.83
CA VAL A 31 8.22 5.67 -12.74
C VAL A 31 7.23 6.74 -12.29
N CYS A 32 7.44 7.98 -12.72
CA CYS A 32 6.51 9.06 -12.41
C CYS A 32 5.14 8.74 -13.02
N ALA A 33 4.10 8.70 -12.19
CA ALA A 33 2.73 8.39 -12.60
C ALA A 33 2.15 9.38 -13.63
N ARG A 34 2.78 10.54 -13.83
CA ARG A 34 2.35 11.58 -14.77
C ARG A 34 3.18 11.64 -16.05
N CYS A 35 4.51 11.67 -15.96
CA CYS A 35 5.39 11.85 -17.13
C CYS A 35 6.24 10.62 -17.46
N SER A 36 6.13 9.53 -16.69
CA SER A 36 6.92 8.30 -16.83
C SER A 36 8.44 8.46 -16.63
N GLU A 37 8.90 9.59 -16.07
CA GLU A 37 10.31 9.76 -15.67
C GLU A 37 10.73 8.61 -14.73
N PRO A 38 11.86 7.92 -14.99
CA PRO A 38 12.36 6.88 -14.09
C PRO A 38 12.62 7.40 -12.67
N GLY A 39 12.32 6.58 -11.67
CA GLY A 39 12.57 6.89 -10.27
C GLY A 39 14.03 6.67 -9.84
N PRO A 40 14.31 6.70 -8.52
CA PRO A 40 13.34 6.74 -7.43
C PRO A 40 12.77 8.14 -7.18
N HIS A 41 11.44 8.22 -7.05
CA HIS A 41 10.73 9.43 -6.67
C HIS A 41 10.45 9.47 -5.16
N ARG A 42 10.22 10.67 -4.61
CA ARG A 42 10.02 10.86 -3.16
C ARG A 42 8.63 11.34 -2.77
N ALA A 43 7.75 11.57 -3.73
CA ALA A 43 6.40 12.05 -3.49
C ALA A 43 5.37 11.05 -4.04
N PHE A 44 4.33 10.77 -3.26
CA PHE A 44 3.19 9.96 -3.66
C PHE A 44 1.94 10.84 -3.76
N SER A 45 1.30 10.82 -4.91
CA SER A 45 0.09 11.59 -5.20
C SER A 45 -1.04 10.62 -5.57
N VAL A 46 -2.08 10.58 -4.73
CA VAL A 46 -3.29 9.81 -5.04
C VAL A 46 -4.00 10.32 -6.30
N GLN A 47 -3.95 11.63 -6.53
CA GLN A 47 -4.58 12.28 -7.68
C GLN A 47 -3.84 11.97 -8.99
N SER A 48 -2.51 11.82 -8.91
CA SER A 48 -1.66 11.55 -10.07
C SER A 48 -1.46 10.06 -10.33
N GLY A 49 -1.96 9.18 -9.47
CA GLY A 49 -1.88 7.74 -9.70
C GLY A 49 -0.63 7.06 -9.13
N GLY A 50 0.13 7.69 -8.22
CA GLY A 50 1.29 7.04 -7.60
C GLY A 50 2.46 7.96 -7.29
N MET A 51 3.67 7.41 -7.39
CA MET A 51 4.92 8.13 -7.20
C MET A 51 5.12 9.16 -8.31
N VAL A 52 5.55 10.37 -7.96
CA VAL A 52 5.74 11.50 -8.90
C VAL A 52 7.06 12.23 -8.68
N CYS A 53 7.66 12.68 -9.78
CA CYS A 53 8.88 13.50 -9.75
C CYS A 53 8.59 14.89 -9.17
N THR A 54 9.64 15.64 -8.85
CA THR A 54 9.54 16.99 -8.26
C THR A 54 8.70 17.94 -9.11
N GLU A 55 8.87 17.90 -10.44
CA GLU A 55 8.14 18.76 -11.39
C GLU A 55 6.65 18.42 -11.50
N CYS A 56 6.30 17.15 -11.31
CA CYS A 56 4.92 16.68 -11.40
C CYS A 56 4.20 16.61 -10.04
N ARG A 57 4.85 17.04 -8.95
CA ARG A 57 4.34 16.91 -7.59
C ARG A 57 3.24 17.94 -7.28
N PRO A 58 1.97 17.54 -7.11
CA PRO A 58 0.94 18.46 -6.62
C PRO A 58 1.08 18.74 -5.11
N PRO A 59 0.56 19.88 -4.63
CA PRO A 59 0.38 20.14 -3.19
C PRO A 59 -0.40 19.01 -2.51
N GLY A 60 -0.03 18.69 -1.26
CA GLY A 60 -0.68 17.61 -0.51
C GLY A 60 -0.17 16.20 -0.83
N SER A 61 0.79 16.04 -1.76
CA SER A 61 1.46 14.75 -1.99
C SER A 61 2.19 14.28 -0.73
N ALA A 62 1.95 13.03 -0.34
CA ALA A 62 2.66 12.35 0.74
C ALA A 62 4.14 12.15 0.38
N ALA A 63 4.99 11.99 1.40
CA ALA A 63 6.42 11.72 1.24
C ALA A 63 6.79 10.42 1.95
N PRO A 64 6.40 9.25 1.40
CA PRO A 64 6.62 7.98 2.05
C PRO A 64 8.09 7.65 2.24
N ALA A 65 8.42 6.87 3.27
CA ALA A 65 9.77 6.34 3.42
C ALA A 65 10.13 5.43 2.21
N PRO A 66 11.41 5.41 1.75
CA PRO A 66 11.82 4.53 0.65
C PRO A 66 11.46 3.05 0.87
N ALA A 67 11.62 2.55 2.11
CA ALA A 67 11.25 1.18 2.47
C ALA A 67 9.74 0.92 2.37
N THR A 68 8.90 1.94 2.58
CA THR A 68 7.46 1.85 2.37
C THR A 68 7.14 1.73 0.88
N VAL A 69 7.86 2.45 0.00
CA VAL A 69 7.68 2.32 -1.46
C VAL A 69 8.09 0.92 -1.94
N VAL A 70 9.17 0.36 -1.39
CA VAL A 70 9.59 -1.02 -1.65
C VAL A 70 8.48 -2.01 -1.22
N LEU A 71 7.92 -1.84 -0.02
CA LEU A 71 6.81 -2.66 0.46
C LEU A 71 5.57 -2.55 -0.45
N LEU A 72 5.21 -1.34 -0.89
CA LEU A 72 4.07 -1.13 -1.79
C LEU A 72 4.25 -1.89 -3.12
N GLY A 73 5.45 -1.86 -3.70
CA GLY A 73 5.78 -2.63 -4.90
C GLY A 73 5.74 -4.15 -4.66
N ALA A 74 6.24 -4.62 -3.52
CA ALA A 74 6.19 -6.02 -3.13
C ALA A 74 4.73 -6.52 -2.96
N LEU A 75 3.88 -5.75 -2.29
CA LEU A 75 2.47 -6.08 -2.09
C LEU A 75 1.69 -6.13 -3.42
N LEU A 76 2.00 -5.23 -4.36
CA LEU A 76 1.36 -5.20 -5.69
C LEU A 76 1.79 -6.40 -6.55
N SER A 77 3.08 -6.74 -6.53
CA SER A 77 3.66 -7.84 -7.31
C SER A 77 3.44 -9.22 -6.69
N GLY A 78 3.16 -9.28 -5.38
CA GLY A 78 3.05 -10.54 -4.63
C GLY A 78 4.40 -11.09 -4.17
N ASP A 79 5.42 -10.25 -4.04
CA ASP A 79 6.71 -10.62 -3.43
C ASP A 79 6.59 -10.67 -1.91
N TRP A 80 6.16 -11.83 -1.41
CA TRP A 80 5.99 -12.06 0.03
C TRP A 80 7.30 -12.06 0.81
N SER A 81 8.44 -12.39 0.18
CA SER A 81 9.73 -12.37 0.85
C SER A 81 10.09 -10.97 1.34
N VAL A 82 9.84 -9.96 0.50
CA VAL A 82 10.02 -8.55 0.84
C VAL A 82 8.93 -8.09 1.79
N ALA A 83 7.66 -8.44 1.52
CA ALA A 83 6.54 -8.01 2.35
C ALA A 83 6.67 -8.49 3.81
N ASP A 84 6.99 -9.77 4.02
CA ASP A 84 7.13 -10.36 5.35
C ASP A 84 8.34 -9.84 6.11
N SER A 85 9.42 -9.45 5.41
CA SER A 85 10.61 -8.84 6.02
C SER A 85 10.41 -7.37 6.43
N SER A 86 9.31 -6.73 6.01
CA SER A 86 9.09 -5.30 6.24
C SER A 86 8.83 -4.95 7.70
N GLU A 87 9.35 -3.81 8.15
CA GLU A 87 9.14 -3.34 9.52
C GLU A 87 7.71 -2.79 9.73
N GLN A 88 7.17 -2.96 10.95
CA GLN A 88 5.80 -2.54 11.31
C GLN A 88 5.49 -1.07 10.96
N ARG A 89 6.46 -0.15 11.09
CA ARG A 89 6.28 1.27 10.75
C ARG A 89 5.96 1.48 9.26
N HIS A 90 6.62 0.72 8.38
CA HIS A 90 6.42 0.79 6.93
C HIS A 90 5.11 0.13 6.53
N ARG A 91 4.71 -0.94 7.23
CA ARG A 91 3.38 -1.55 7.06
C ARG A 91 2.26 -0.57 7.39
N ARG A 92 2.35 0.15 8.52
CA ARG A 92 1.36 1.17 8.91
C ARG A 92 1.28 2.32 7.89
N GLU A 93 2.43 2.81 7.42
CA GLU A 93 2.49 3.87 6.41
C GLU A 93 1.90 3.40 5.07
N ALA A 94 2.25 2.19 4.62
CA ALA A 94 1.69 1.57 3.42
C ALA A 94 0.16 1.42 3.52
N SER A 95 -0.36 0.85 4.61
CA SER A 95 -1.80 0.74 4.85
C SER A 95 -2.52 2.09 4.71
N GLY A 96 -1.94 3.16 5.24
CA GLY A 96 -2.49 4.52 5.15
C GLY A 96 -2.55 5.03 3.71
N LEU A 97 -1.47 4.83 2.94
CA LEU A 97 -1.41 5.24 1.53
C LEU A 97 -2.38 4.46 0.66
N ILE A 98 -2.48 3.15 0.87
CA ILE A 98 -3.43 2.28 0.16
C ILE A 98 -4.87 2.68 0.47
N ALA A 99 -5.19 2.94 1.75
CA ALA A 99 -6.51 3.41 2.15
C ALA A 99 -6.86 4.76 1.51
N ALA A 100 -5.93 5.72 1.51
CA ALA A 100 -6.13 7.03 0.87
C ALA A 100 -6.32 6.91 -0.65
N PHE A 101 -5.52 6.06 -1.31
CA PHE A 101 -5.62 5.81 -2.74
C PHE A 101 -6.93 5.12 -3.13
N LEU A 102 -7.37 4.15 -2.32
CA LEU A 102 -8.66 3.47 -2.46
C LEU A 102 -9.83 4.45 -2.29
N GLN A 103 -9.79 5.29 -1.24
CA GLN A 103 -10.82 6.30 -0.99
C GLN A 103 -10.92 7.31 -2.13
N TRP A 104 -9.79 7.73 -2.70
CA TRP A 104 -9.75 8.64 -3.84
C TRP A 104 -10.50 8.05 -5.05
N HIS A 105 -10.27 6.78 -5.39
CA HIS A 105 -10.88 6.16 -6.57
C HIS A 105 -12.33 5.73 -6.37
N LEU A 106 -12.73 5.34 -5.15
CA LEU A 106 -14.10 4.94 -4.88
C LEU A 106 -15.05 6.13 -4.68
N GLU A 107 -14.53 7.35 -4.49
CA GLU A 107 -15.26 8.59 -4.14
C GLU A 107 -16.09 8.51 -2.84
N ARG A 108 -16.23 7.30 -2.27
CA ARG A 108 -16.93 6.95 -1.04
C ARG A 108 -16.05 5.96 -0.28
N GLY A 109 -15.60 6.35 0.91
CA GLY A 109 -14.78 5.49 1.74
C GLY A 109 -15.48 4.20 2.15
N LEU A 110 -14.73 3.11 2.25
CA LEU A 110 -15.23 1.84 2.77
C LEU A 110 -15.50 1.94 4.28
N ARG A 111 -16.78 1.83 4.66
CA ARG A 111 -17.21 1.91 6.07
C ARG A 111 -16.64 0.79 6.94
N SER A 112 -16.35 -0.36 6.35
CA SER A 112 -15.77 -1.50 7.05
C SER A 112 -14.27 -1.37 7.29
N LEU A 113 -13.56 -0.53 6.51
CA LEU A 113 -12.10 -0.46 6.57
C LEU A 113 -11.56 -0.05 7.96
N PRO A 114 -12.18 0.90 8.69
CA PRO A 114 -11.78 1.23 10.06
C PRO A 114 -12.07 0.13 11.09
N LEU A 115 -12.97 -0.82 10.77
CA LEU A 115 -13.34 -1.93 11.65
C LEU A 115 -12.38 -3.11 11.52
N VAL A 116 -11.51 -3.11 10.50
CA VAL A 116 -10.57 -4.20 10.30
C VAL A 116 -9.39 -4.03 11.24
N ASP A 117 -9.19 -5.03 12.10
CA ASP A 117 -8.01 -5.09 12.94
C ASP A 117 -6.78 -5.44 12.08
N ARG A 118 -5.84 -4.50 12.02
CA ARG A 118 -4.57 -4.62 11.29
C ARG A 118 -3.42 -5.07 12.21
N THR A 119 -3.73 -5.50 13.43
CA THR A 119 -2.77 -5.97 14.44
C THR A 119 -2.83 -7.49 14.67
N ILE A 120 -3.57 -8.22 13.82
CA ILE A 120 -3.64 -9.68 13.87
C ILE A 120 -2.34 -10.28 13.32
N SER A 121 -1.30 -10.32 14.16
CA SER A 121 -0.20 -11.28 14.06
C SER A 121 -0.70 -12.65 14.51
N ALA A 122 -0.15 -13.73 13.94
CA ALA A 122 -0.41 -15.10 14.37
C ALA A 122 -0.20 -15.30 15.88
N ASP A 123 0.65 -14.48 16.51
CA ASP A 123 0.94 -14.51 17.95
C ASP A 123 -0.27 -14.12 18.82
N ASN A 124 -1.16 -13.25 18.33
CA ASN A 124 -2.30 -12.73 19.10
C ASN A 124 -3.53 -13.66 19.09
N VAL A 125 -3.53 -14.71 18.27
CA VAL A 125 -4.66 -15.65 18.14
C VAL A 125 -4.63 -16.72 19.25
N TRP A 126 -3.47 -17.00 19.85
CA TRP A 126 -3.28 -18.12 20.80
C TRP A 126 -3.30 -17.75 22.29
N MET A 127 -3.43 -16.46 22.64
CA MET A 127 -3.46 -15.99 24.04
C MET A 127 -4.89 -15.78 24.58
N GLY A 128 -5.93 -16.14 23.82
CA GLY A 128 -7.33 -15.86 24.14
C GLY A 128 -8.25 -17.09 24.25
N ALA A 129 -7.71 -18.30 24.37
CA ALA A 129 -8.47 -19.55 24.54
C ALA A 129 -8.02 -20.34 25.76
#